data_AF-D3VAJ4-F1
#
_entry.id   AF-D3VAJ4-F1
#
_cell.length_a   1.000
_cell.length_b   1.000
_cell.length_c   1.000
_cell.angle_alpha   90.00
_cell.angle_beta   90.00
_cell.angle_gamma   90.00
#
_symmetry.space_group_name_H-M   'P 1'
#
loop_
_entity.id
_entity.type
_entity.pdbx_description
1 polymer ?
#
loop_
_entity_poly.entity_id
_entity_poly.type
_entity_poly.pdbx_seq_one_letter_code
_entity_poly.pdbx_strand_id
1 'polypeptide(L)'
;MAYDPSQVFSVTYPLYSQPIIDNIGQYISQLKSNNFNEIAKYSGFKENYNLLTNNCIDFVNSILGLTEEDSEGFMLDYIPELRGLTPNGVIRLLDLDPNAVKEIIEQQIDEFENKETPLVIDLTGDGINTIAENRNIFFDHDNDGIIESSGWIDPNSAFLVWDKNKDGKINNGNELFGNNSILKNGTNADNGFAALADLDDNNDGVFDQNDSLWNSLELWIDYNRDAITDSGELHKLSESGISSINLAYKENGFKDINGNVHGLESTVNWNNGNVTKIVDVYFAVNKNNTIETVTSHVDIVGVNETFSEAIL
;
A
#
# COMPACT_ATOMS: atom_id res chain seq x y z
N MET A 1 15.74 18.18 9.20
CA MET A 1 16.29 19.50 8.84
C MET A 1 15.28 20.56 9.28
N ALA A 2 15.72 21.67 9.89
CA ALA A 2 14.84 22.74 10.36
C ALA A 2 14.29 23.55 9.16
N TYR A 3 13.08 24.08 9.31
CA TYR A 3 12.36 24.89 8.32
C TYR A 3 13.16 26.15 7.92
N ASP A 4 13.32 26.38 6.61
CA ASP A 4 13.94 27.59 6.03
C ASP A 4 12.88 28.43 5.27
N PRO A 5 12.42 29.57 5.84
CA PRO A 5 11.39 30.40 5.25
C PRO A 5 11.82 31.14 3.97
N SER A 6 13.13 31.15 3.63
CA SER A 6 13.65 31.81 2.42
C SER A 6 13.42 31.01 1.14
N GLN A 7 12.94 29.76 1.25
CA GLN A 7 12.75 28.85 0.11
C GLN A 7 11.31 28.78 -0.43
N VAL A 8 10.35 29.48 0.18
CA VAL A 8 8.93 29.46 -0.24
C VAL A 8 8.61 30.68 -1.10
N PHE A 9 8.64 30.52 -2.43
CA PHE A 9 8.51 31.63 -3.38
C PHE A 9 7.09 31.88 -3.90
N SER A 10 6.20 30.88 -3.89
CA SER A 10 4.76 31.05 -4.11
C SER A 10 4.02 29.75 -3.79
N VAL A 11 2.85 29.84 -3.15
CA VAL A 11 1.91 28.72 -3.04
C VAL A 11 0.67 29.09 -3.84
N THR A 12 0.38 28.33 -4.89
CA THR A 12 -0.84 28.50 -5.69
C THR A 12 -1.89 27.54 -5.15
N TYR A 13 -3.09 28.03 -4.85
CA TYR A 13 -4.17 27.25 -4.26
C TYR A 13 -5.35 27.09 -5.23
N PRO A 14 -5.22 26.28 -6.31
CA PRO A 14 -6.19 26.22 -7.40
C PRO A 14 -7.57 25.60 -7.02
N LEU A 15 -7.79 25.26 -5.75
CA LEU A 15 -8.98 24.55 -5.27
C LEU A 15 -9.77 25.31 -4.18
N TYR A 16 -9.34 26.51 -3.77
CA TYR A 16 -9.95 27.24 -2.65
C TYR A 16 -10.59 28.56 -3.07
N SER A 17 -11.69 28.92 -2.39
CA SER A 17 -12.35 30.21 -2.59
C SER A 17 -11.42 31.37 -2.19
N GLN A 18 -11.61 32.54 -2.79
CA GLN A 18 -10.76 33.72 -2.51
C GLN A 18 -10.71 34.07 -1.00
N PRO A 19 -11.81 34.01 -0.22
CA PRO A 19 -11.75 34.22 1.22
C PRO A 19 -10.82 33.24 1.97
N ILE A 20 -10.79 31.96 1.57
CA ILE A 20 -9.89 30.96 2.16
C ILE A 20 -8.44 31.32 1.85
N ILE A 21 -8.15 31.68 0.59
CA ILE A 21 -6.81 32.10 0.16
C ILE A 21 -6.34 33.31 0.98
N ASP A 22 -7.23 34.29 1.20
CA ASP A 22 -6.94 35.50 1.96
C ASP A 22 -6.68 35.18 3.44
N ASN A 23 -7.48 34.31 4.06
CA ASN A 23 -7.29 33.85 5.44
C ASN A 23 -5.94 33.14 5.64
N ILE A 24 -5.62 32.19 4.74
CA ILE A 24 -4.33 31.48 4.77
C ILE A 24 -3.16 32.46 4.57
N GLY A 25 -3.30 33.40 3.62
CA GLY A 25 -2.29 34.42 3.35
C GLY A 25 -2.04 35.34 4.55
N GLN A 26 -3.10 35.78 5.23
CA GLN A 26 -2.99 36.58 6.45
C GLN A 26 -2.35 35.78 7.59
N TYR A 27 -2.75 34.53 7.79
CA TYR A 27 -2.17 33.64 8.78
C TYR A 27 -0.66 33.45 8.58
N ILE A 28 -0.23 33.13 7.35
CA ILE A 28 1.20 32.97 7.03
C ILE A 28 1.97 34.29 7.26
N SER A 29 1.39 35.43 6.89
CA SER A 29 2.01 36.75 7.12
C SER A 29 2.19 37.06 8.62
N GLN A 30 1.20 36.71 9.44
CA GLN A 30 1.24 36.87 10.88
C GLN A 30 2.29 35.97 11.53
N LEU A 31 2.39 34.71 11.11
CA LEU A 31 3.45 33.82 11.56
C LEU A 31 4.85 34.33 11.22
N LYS A 32 5.06 34.81 9.98
CA LYS A 32 6.33 35.37 9.53
C LYS A 32 6.75 36.62 10.31
N SER A 33 5.77 37.35 10.87
CA SER A 33 6.00 38.57 11.65
C SER A 33 5.99 38.33 13.17
N ASN A 34 5.93 37.07 13.62
CA ASN A 34 5.76 36.67 15.03
C ASN A 34 4.54 37.33 15.72
N ASN A 35 3.47 37.59 14.97
CA ASN A 35 2.24 38.18 15.50
C ASN A 35 1.18 37.10 15.77
N PHE A 36 1.14 36.57 17.00
CA PHE A 36 0.20 35.50 17.41
C PHE A 36 -1.10 36.01 18.04
N ASN A 37 -1.46 37.28 17.87
CA ASN A 37 -2.58 37.90 18.59
C ASN A 37 -3.91 37.95 17.82
N GLU A 38 -3.93 37.54 16.55
CA GLU A 38 -5.09 37.66 15.66
C GLU A 38 -5.51 36.30 15.08
N ILE A 39 -5.57 36.10 13.76
CA ILE A 39 -6.04 34.86 13.13
C ILE A 39 -5.24 33.64 13.63
N ALA A 40 -3.95 33.85 13.93
CA ALA A 40 -3.10 32.83 14.53
C ALA A 40 -3.55 32.39 15.93
N LYS A 41 -4.12 33.29 16.74
CA LYS A 41 -4.69 32.96 18.05
C LYS A 41 -5.90 32.03 17.92
N TYR A 42 -6.74 32.28 16.92
CA TYR A 42 -7.97 31.53 16.68
C TYR A 42 -7.69 30.16 16.05
N SER A 43 -6.61 30.03 15.27
CA SER A 43 -6.15 28.76 14.70
C SER A 43 -5.65 27.73 15.72
N GLY A 44 -5.42 28.14 16.98
CA GLY A 44 -4.87 27.28 18.03
C GLY A 44 -3.35 27.07 18.01
N PHE A 45 -2.65 27.51 16.95
CA PHE A 45 -1.20 27.41 16.84
C PHE A 45 -0.45 28.43 17.71
N LYS A 46 0.63 28.01 18.37
CA LYS A 46 1.38 28.84 19.34
C LYS A 46 2.75 29.26 18.81
N GLU A 47 3.32 30.30 19.40
CA GLU A 47 4.66 30.81 19.06
C GLU A 47 5.77 29.76 19.27
N ASN A 48 5.62 28.90 20.27
CA ASN A 48 6.63 27.93 20.65
C ASN A 48 6.43 26.61 19.90
N TYR A 49 6.89 26.53 18.65
CA TYR A 49 6.98 25.24 17.93
C TYR A 49 7.76 24.23 18.76
N ASN A 50 7.13 23.09 19.03
CA ASN A 50 7.77 21.99 19.74
C ASN A 50 7.12 20.67 19.32
N LEU A 51 7.93 19.62 19.23
CA LEU A 51 7.49 18.30 18.77
C LEU A 51 6.34 17.72 19.61
N LEU A 52 6.21 18.15 20.87
CA LEU A 52 5.25 17.56 21.80
C LEU A 52 3.84 18.15 21.67
N THR A 53 3.72 19.47 21.60
CA THR A 53 2.44 20.19 21.80
C THR A 53 2.14 21.25 20.73
N ASN A 54 3.01 21.42 19.75
CA ASN A 54 2.88 22.40 18.67
C ASN A 54 3.75 21.96 17.48
N ASN A 55 3.47 20.77 16.95
CA ASN A 55 4.25 20.09 15.90
C ASN A 55 3.70 20.40 14.49
N CYS A 56 4.23 19.70 13.47
CA CYS A 56 3.83 19.92 12.08
C CYS A 56 2.37 19.53 11.78
N ILE A 57 1.80 18.55 12.48
CA ILE A 57 0.39 18.18 12.36
C ILE A 57 -0.48 19.26 13.01
N ASP A 58 -0.11 19.74 14.21
CA ASP A 58 -0.80 20.87 14.87
C ASP A 58 -0.76 22.13 13.98
N PHE A 59 0.37 22.36 13.29
CA PHE A 59 0.51 23.44 12.32
C PHE A 59 -0.44 23.28 11.13
N VAL A 60 -0.49 22.11 10.50
CA VAL A 60 -1.38 21.89 9.35
C VAL A 60 -2.85 21.98 9.76
N ASN A 61 -3.24 21.36 10.87
CA ASN A 61 -4.61 21.43 11.37
C ASN A 61 -5.02 22.87 11.75
N SER A 62 -4.09 23.69 12.25
CA SER A 62 -4.36 25.11 12.47
C SER A 62 -4.71 25.87 11.19
N ILE A 63 -4.13 25.48 10.04
CA ILE A 63 -4.44 26.07 8.72
C ILE A 63 -5.77 25.54 8.22
N LEU A 64 -6.02 24.23 8.37
CA LEU A 64 -7.28 23.60 7.95
C LEU A 64 -8.48 24.14 8.76
N GLY A 65 -8.29 24.43 10.05
CA GLY A 65 -9.33 25.09 10.86
C GLY A 65 -9.75 26.47 10.33
N LEU A 66 -8.89 27.17 9.57
CA LEU A 66 -9.24 28.45 8.93
C LEU A 66 -10.14 28.28 7.71
N THR A 67 -10.40 27.04 7.29
CA THR A 67 -11.30 26.71 6.18
C THR A 67 -12.65 26.20 6.66
N GLU A 68 -12.94 26.22 7.98
CA GLU A 68 -14.22 25.75 8.51
C GLU A 68 -15.30 26.83 8.40
N GLU A 69 -15.02 28.06 8.84
CA GLU A 69 -16.00 29.17 8.86
C GLU A 69 -15.37 30.48 8.36
N ASP A 70 -16.14 31.29 7.64
CA ASP A 70 -15.74 32.67 7.30
C ASP A 70 -15.98 33.65 8.47
N SER A 71 -15.63 34.92 8.27
CA SER A 71 -15.80 35.97 9.29
C SER A 71 -17.25 36.24 9.70
N GLU A 72 -18.22 35.68 8.98
CA GLU A 72 -19.66 35.80 9.24
C GLU A 72 -20.27 34.48 9.78
N GLY A 73 -19.46 33.44 9.96
CA GLY A 73 -19.90 32.13 10.48
C GLY A 73 -20.53 31.23 9.42
N PHE A 74 -20.31 31.49 8.13
CA PHE A 74 -20.72 30.58 7.07
C PHE A 74 -19.68 29.47 6.90
N MET A 75 -20.17 28.22 6.88
CA MET A 75 -19.34 27.04 6.61
C MET A 75 -18.72 27.15 5.21
N LEU A 76 -17.39 27.14 5.17
CA LEU A 76 -16.60 27.12 3.95
C LEU A 76 -16.46 25.66 3.44
N ASP A 77 -15.72 25.43 2.34
CA ASP A 77 -15.40 24.09 1.83
C ASP A 77 -14.60 23.32 2.91
N TYR A 78 -15.30 22.65 3.82
CA TYR A 78 -14.72 21.97 4.97
C TYR A 78 -13.69 20.93 4.53
N ILE A 79 -12.43 21.18 4.88
CA ILE A 79 -11.36 20.21 4.70
C ILE A 79 -11.18 19.49 6.03
N PRO A 80 -11.33 18.17 6.07
CA PRO A 80 -11.09 17.40 7.29
C PRO A 80 -9.66 17.61 7.79
N GLU A 81 -9.50 17.78 9.10
CA GLU A 81 -8.20 17.77 9.76
C GLU A 81 -7.40 16.50 9.45
N LEU A 82 -6.07 16.60 9.48
CA LEU A 82 -5.20 15.44 9.43
C LEU A 82 -5.50 14.54 10.64
N ARG A 83 -5.82 13.28 10.34
CA ARG A 83 -6.07 12.24 11.34
C ARG A 83 -4.77 11.51 11.65
N GLY A 84 -4.42 11.42 12.93
CA GLY A 84 -3.24 10.71 13.42
C GLY A 84 -2.99 11.00 14.90
N LEU A 85 -2.32 10.08 15.61
CA LEU A 85 -1.93 10.33 16.99
C LEU A 85 -0.71 11.26 17.03
N THR A 86 -0.92 12.52 17.38
CA THR A 86 0.16 13.45 17.71
C THR A 86 0.77 13.10 19.07
N PRO A 87 2.03 13.47 19.36
CA PRO A 87 2.65 13.19 20.67
C PRO A 87 1.85 13.70 21.88
N ASN A 88 1.22 14.88 21.80
CA ASN A 88 0.26 15.37 22.81
C ASN A 88 -1.05 14.57 22.83
N GLY A 89 -1.53 14.08 21.69
CA GLY A 89 -2.67 13.17 21.61
C GLY A 89 -2.39 11.85 22.35
N VAL A 90 -1.20 11.27 22.15
CA VAL A 90 -0.72 10.07 22.87
C VAL A 90 -0.69 10.32 24.39
N ILE A 91 -0.13 11.44 24.84
CA ILE A 91 -0.10 11.78 26.28
C ILE A 91 -1.51 11.89 26.86
N ARG A 92 -2.42 12.59 26.17
CA ARG A 92 -3.81 12.70 26.63
C ARG A 92 -4.50 11.34 26.74
N LEU A 93 -4.21 10.42 25.81
CA LEU A 93 -4.74 9.06 25.87
C LEU A 93 -4.16 8.30 27.07
N LEU A 94 -2.85 8.42 27.32
CA LEU A 94 -2.21 7.80 28.50
C LEU A 94 -2.72 8.36 29.83
N ASP A 95 -3.08 9.64 29.88
CA ASP A 95 -3.67 10.28 31.07
C ASP A 95 -5.10 9.77 31.34
N LEU A 96 -5.85 9.44 30.28
CA LEU A 96 -7.22 8.91 30.38
C LEU A 96 -7.21 7.41 30.71
N ASP A 97 -6.37 6.66 30.01
CA ASP A 97 -6.15 5.23 30.22
C ASP A 97 -4.71 4.87 29.83
N PRO A 98 -3.86 4.45 30.79
CA PRO A 98 -2.49 4.00 30.51
C PRO A 98 -2.39 2.86 29.49
N ASN A 99 -3.47 2.12 29.26
CA ASN A 99 -3.53 1.04 28.27
C ASN A 99 -4.07 1.48 26.90
N ALA A 100 -4.71 2.66 26.77
CA ALA A 100 -5.33 3.07 25.50
C ALA A 100 -4.31 3.14 24.35
N VAL A 101 -3.09 3.62 24.63
CA VAL A 101 -2.03 3.65 23.62
C VAL A 101 -1.56 2.24 23.26
N LYS A 102 -1.50 1.35 24.24
CA LYS A 102 -1.17 -0.05 24.01
C LYS A 102 -2.24 -0.70 23.12
N GLU A 103 -3.52 -0.50 23.41
CA GLU A 103 -4.63 -1.04 22.59
C GLU A 103 -4.64 -0.47 21.18
N ILE A 104 -4.35 0.83 21.00
CA ILE A 104 -4.26 1.44 19.66
C ILE A 104 -3.04 0.91 18.90
N ILE A 105 -1.91 0.77 19.57
CA ILE A 105 -0.70 0.21 18.97
C ILE A 105 -0.92 -1.26 18.60
N GLU A 106 -1.53 -2.06 19.48
CA GLU A 106 -1.86 -3.46 19.21
C GLU A 106 -2.87 -3.58 18.07
N GLN A 107 -3.90 -2.73 18.02
CA GLN A 107 -4.83 -2.70 16.87
C GLN A 107 -4.13 -2.31 15.57
N GLN A 108 -3.20 -1.35 15.59
CA GLN A 108 -2.43 -0.99 14.41
C GLN A 108 -1.48 -2.12 14.01
N ILE A 109 -0.77 -2.72 14.97
CA ILE A 109 0.11 -3.87 14.73
C ILE A 109 -0.68 -5.04 14.16
N ASP A 110 -1.84 -5.39 14.72
CA ASP A 110 -2.73 -6.43 14.19
C ASP A 110 -3.23 -6.10 12.77
N GLU A 111 -3.45 -4.81 12.46
CA GLU A 111 -3.81 -4.34 11.11
C GLU A 111 -2.65 -4.44 10.11
N PHE A 112 -1.41 -4.63 10.57
CA PHE A 112 -0.21 -4.78 9.74
C PHE A 112 0.34 -6.21 9.73
N GLU A 113 0.27 -6.95 10.83
CA GLU A 113 0.76 -8.34 10.94
C GLU A 113 -0.14 -9.35 10.20
N ASN A 114 -1.42 -9.03 9.98
CA ASN A 114 -2.37 -9.91 9.30
C ASN A 114 -2.71 -9.50 7.86
N LYS A 115 -1.95 -8.59 7.25
CA LYS A 115 -2.21 -8.21 5.86
C LYS A 115 -1.31 -8.98 4.91
N GLU A 116 -1.93 -9.50 3.88
CA GLU A 116 -1.26 -10.24 2.83
C GLU A 116 -0.60 -9.25 1.87
N THR A 117 0.64 -9.57 1.51
CA THR A 117 1.45 -8.72 0.66
C THR A 117 1.76 -9.40 -0.66
N PRO A 118 1.88 -8.61 -1.74
CA PRO A 118 2.92 -8.92 -2.70
C PRO A 118 3.76 -7.69 -3.13
N LEU A 119 4.92 -7.98 -3.73
CA LEU A 119 5.74 -7.01 -4.46
C LEU A 119 5.07 -6.61 -5.77
N VAL A 120 4.90 -5.29 -5.91
CA VAL A 120 4.33 -4.63 -7.07
C VAL A 120 5.38 -3.69 -7.67
N ILE A 121 5.55 -3.73 -8.99
CA ILE A 121 6.48 -2.88 -9.75
C ILE A 121 5.70 -1.77 -10.45
N ASP A 122 6.18 -0.53 -10.31
CA ASP A 122 5.76 0.61 -11.11
C ASP A 122 6.40 0.52 -12.51
N LEU A 123 5.58 0.35 -13.54
CA LEU A 123 6.05 0.24 -14.93
C LEU A 123 6.25 1.59 -15.61
N THR A 124 5.66 2.66 -15.06
CA THR A 124 5.55 3.97 -15.75
C THR A 124 6.43 5.05 -15.13
N GLY A 125 6.77 4.92 -13.85
CA GLY A 125 7.48 5.94 -13.08
C GLY A 125 6.55 6.94 -12.37
N ASP A 126 5.23 6.79 -12.52
CA ASP A 126 4.23 7.66 -11.89
C ASP A 126 3.81 7.17 -10.49
N GLY A 127 4.43 6.08 -10.01
CA GLY A 127 4.09 5.42 -8.76
C GLY A 127 3.05 4.30 -8.92
N ILE A 128 2.83 3.56 -7.84
CA ILE A 128 1.85 2.45 -7.82
C ILE A 128 0.51 3.01 -7.38
N ASN A 129 -0.49 2.85 -8.24
CA ASN A 129 -1.88 3.11 -7.91
C ASN A 129 -2.58 1.78 -7.64
N THR A 130 -3.46 1.78 -6.65
CA THR A 130 -4.22 0.61 -6.26
C THR A 130 -5.72 0.81 -6.53
N ILE A 131 -6.47 -0.25 -6.30
CA ILE A 131 -7.93 -0.32 -6.38
C ILE A 131 -8.42 -0.75 -5.00
N ALA A 132 -9.52 -0.15 -4.55
CA ALA A 132 -10.12 -0.49 -3.26
C ALA A 132 -10.76 -1.88 -3.28
N GLU A 133 -10.73 -2.57 -2.14
CA GLU A 133 -11.61 -3.71 -1.91
C GLU A 133 -13.06 -3.23 -2.04
N ASN A 134 -13.76 -3.75 -3.04
CA ASN A 134 -15.11 -3.35 -3.38
C ASN A 134 -15.98 -4.53 -3.83
N ARG A 135 -15.59 -5.76 -3.44
CA ARG A 135 -16.31 -7.01 -3.75
C ARG A 135 -16.37 -7.39 -5.23
N ASN A 136 -15.49 -6.85 -6.07
CA ASN A 136 -15.42 -7.20 -7.49
C ASN A 136 -14.18 -8.03 -7.85
N ILE A 137 -13.10 -7.91 -7.08
CA ILE A 137 -11.84 -8.61 -7.31
C ILE A 137 -11.64 -9.60 -6.17
N PHE A 138 -11.27 -10.83 -6.52
CA PHE A 138 -11.14 -11.95 -5.60
C PHE A 138 -9.85 -12.71 -5.91
N PHE A 139 -9.01 -12.92 -4.90
CA PHE A 139 -7.74 -13.64 -5.03
C PHE A 139 -7.38 -14.35 -3.71
N ASP A 140 -6.79 -15.54 -3.79
CA ASP A 140 -6.28 -16.29 -2.65
C ASP A 140 -4.87 -15.78 -2.28
N HIS A 141 -4.80 -14.80 -1.38
CA HIS A 141 -3.51 -14.18 -1.03
C HIS A 141 -2.70 -14.96 0.00
N ASP A 142 -3.33 -15.83 0.80
CA ASP A 142 -2.65 -16.60 1.86
C ASP A 142 -2.44 -18.09 1.54
N ASN A 143 -2.83 -18.49 0.33
CA ASN A 143 -2.65 -19.83 -0.22
C ASN A 143 -3.31 -20.91 0.67
N ASP A 144 -4.47 -20.59 1.24
CA ASP A 144 -5.27 -21.51 2.03
C ASP A 144 -6.38 -22.21 1.20
N GLY A 145 -6.53 -21.82 -0.07
CA GLY A 145 -7.50 -22.36 -1.02
C GLY A 145 -8.87 -21.67 -0.99
N ILE A 146 -9.04 -20.64 -0.16
CA ILE A 146 -10.20 -19.75 -0.13
C ILE A 146 -9.84 -18.49 -0.91
N ILE A 147 -10.79 -18.00 -1.73
CA ILE A 147 -10.57 -16.80 -2.53
C ILE A 147 -11.36 -15.64 -1.89
N GLU A 148 -10.66 -14.68 -1.30
CA GLU A 148 -11.24 -13.51 -0.63
C GLU A 148 -11.37 -12.32 -1.56
N SER A 149 -12.33 -11.44 -1.27
CA SER A 149 -12.33 -10.14 -1.91
C SER A 149 -11.16 -9.28 -1.45
N SER A 150 -10.51 -8.63 -2.41
CA SER A 150 -9.28 -7.87 -2.18
C SER A 150 -9.30 -6.52 -2.89
N GLY A 151 -8.54 -5.57 -2.35
CA GLY A 151 -7.97 -4.47 -3.14
C GLY A 151 -6.99 -5.02 -4.18
N TRP A 152 -6.60 -4.20 -5.16
CA TRP A 152 -5.79 -4.69 -6.28
C TRP A 152 -4.88 -3.61 -6.87
N ILE A 153 -4.10 -3.93 -7.89
CA ILE A 153 -3.27 -2.96 -8.63
C ILE A 153 -4.01 -2.40 -9.85
N ASP A 154 -3.55 -1.25 -10.34
CA ASP A 154 -3.95 -0.74 -11.66
C ASP A 154 -3.13 -1.38 -12.80
N PRO A 155 -3.54 -1.23 -14.07
CA PRO A 155 -2.83 -1.78 -15.22
C PRO A 155 -1.49 -1.10 -15.56
N ASN A 156 -1.09 -0.04 -14.84
CA ASN A 156 0.21 0.62 -15.00
C ASN A 156 1.27 0.01 -14.07
N SER A 157 0.87 -0.97 -13.28
CA SER A 157 1.70 -1.69 -12.33
C SER A 157 1.72 -3.18 -12.70
N ALA A 158 2.68 -3.92 -12.17
CA ALA A 158 2.73 -5.38 -12.32
C ALA A 158 3.04 -6.05 -10.99
N PHE A 159 2.47 -7.24 -10.76
CA PHE A 159 3.02 -8.12 -9.73
C PHE A 159 4.32 -8.74 -10.24
N LEU A 160 5.33 -8.82 -9.37
CA LEU A 160 6.43 -9.76 -9.60
C LEU A 160 5.94 -11.14 -9.17
N VAL A 161 6.07 -12.14 -10.04
CA VAL A 161 5.48 -13.47 -9.83
C VAL A 161 6.44 -14.60 -10.19
N TRP A 162 6.19 -15.76 -9.59
CA TRP A 162 6.83 -17.03 -9.92
C TRP A 162 5.77 -18.13 -9.99
N ASP A 163 5.46 -18.61 -11.21
CA ASP A 163 4.68 -19.82 -11.42
C ASP A 163 5.50 -21.05 -10.94
N LYS A 164 5.38 -21.36 -9.65
CA LYS A 164 6.12 -22.43 -8.98
C LYS A 164 5.61 -23.80 -9.40
N ASN A 165 4.31 -23.92 -9.67
CA ASN A 165 3.66 -25.18 -9.99
C ASN A 165 3.68 -25.51 -11.50
N LYS A 166 4.01 -24.53 -12.35
CA LYS A 166 4.13 -24.59 -13.81
C LYS A 166 2.81 -24.89 -14.53
N ASP A 167 1.70 -24.39 -14.02
CA ASP A 167 0.38 -24.53 -14.64
C ASP A 167 0.03 -23.38 -15.61
N GLY A 168 0.91 -22.38 -15.72
CA GLY A 168 0.76 -21.21 -16.57
C GLY A 168 -0.19 -20.16 -16.02
N LYS A 169 -0.49 -20.21 -14.71
CA LYS A 169 -1.36 -19.27 -14.01
C LYS A 169 -0.72 -18.86 -12.70
N ILE A 170 -1.05 -17.66 -12.26
CA ILE A 170 -0.78 -17.18 -10.92
C ILE A 170 -2.12 -17.17 -10.20
N ASN A 171 -2.30 -18.08 -9.25
CA ASN A 171 -3.62 -18.30 -8.65
C ASN A 171 -3.64 -18.30 -7.13
N ASN A 172 -2.49 -18.10 -6.48
CA ASN A 172 -2.39 -17.99 -5.03
C ASN A 172 -1.18 -17.14 -4.60
N GLY A 173 -1.15 -16.75 -3.33
CA GLY A 173 -0.11 -15.91 -2.74
C GLY A 173 1.29 -16.53 -2.67
N ASN A 174 1.44 -17.85 -2.80
CA ASN A 174 2.76 -18.49 -2.83
C ASN A 174 3.46 -18.31 -4.20
N GLU A 175 2.71 -17.92 -5.24
CA GLU A 175 3.21 -17.57 -6.57
C GLU A 175 3.43 -16.06 -6.75
N LEU A 176 2.97 -15.26 -5.78
CA LEU A 176 3.37 -13.87 -5.60
C LEU A 176 4.60 -13.79 -4.70
N PHE A 177 5.35 -12.68 -4.77
CA PHE A 177 6.43 -12.39 -3.83
C PHE A 177 5.93 -11.59 -2.64
N GLY A 178 5.70 -12.25 -1.50
CA GLY A 178 5.10 -11.67 -0.30
C GLY A 178 5.35 -12.51 0.94
N ASN A 179 4.67 -12.19 2.05
CA ASN A 179 4.71 -12.95 3.30
C ASN A 179 4.15 -14.38 3.17
N ASN A 180 3.40 -14.70 2.12
CA ASN A 180 2.94 -16.07 1.84
C ASN A 180 3.82 -16.83 0.84
N SER A 181 4.93 -16.24 0.39
CA SER A 181 5.94 -16.97 -0.38
C SER A 181 6.68 -17.96 0.52
N ILE A 182 6.71 -19.22 0.09
CA ILE A 182 7.55 -20.24 0.72
C ILE A 182 9.00 -20.09 0.25
N LEU A 183 9.91 -19.89 1.21
CA LEU A 183 11.36 -19.80 1.02
C LEU A 183 12.00 -21.18 0.77
N LYS A 184 13.26 -21.21 0.33
CA LYS A 184 14.08 -22.43 0.13
C LYS A 184 14.17 -23.30 1.39
N ASN A 185 14.04 -22.72 2.58
CA ASN A 185 14.06 -23.44 3.86
C ASN A 185 12.69 -24.05 4.26
N GLY A 186 11.63 -23.80 3.49
CA GLY A 186 10.28 -24.28 3.73
C GLY A 186 9.42 -23.43 4.68
N THR A 187 9.90 -22.29 5.15
CA THR A 187 9.10 -21.32 5.92
C THR A 187 8.53 -20.23 5.03
N ASN A 188 7.50 -19.55 5.51
CA ASN A 188 7.03 -18.32 4.89
C ASN A 188 8.08 -17.21 5.02
N ALA A 189 8.10 -16.31 4.06
CA ALA A 189 8.92 -15.11 4.11
C ALA A 189 8.34 -14.08 5.09
N ASP A 190 9.19 -13.22 5.65
CA ASP A 190 8.73 -12.11 6.51
C ASP A 190 8.00 -11.03 5.69
N ASN A 191 8.35 -10.88 4.41
CA ASN A 191 7.80 -9.92 3.45
C ASN A 191 8.25 -10.29 2.02
N GLY A 192 7.76 -9.58 1.02
CA GLY A 192 8.07 -9.84 -0.38
C GLY A 192 9.53 -9.59 -0.77
N PHE A 193 10.22 -8.63 -0.15
CA PHE A 193 11.65 -8.44 -0.39
C PHE A 193 12.49 -9.57 0.20
N ALA A 194 12.12 -10.10 1.37
CA ALA A 194 12.74 -11.29 1.93
C ALA A 194 12.52 -12.52 1.03
N ALA A 195 11.32 -12.66 0.45
CA ALA A 195 11.02 -13.71 -0.52
C ALA A 195 11.90 -13.60 -1.78
N LEU A 196 12.09 -12.40 -2.32
CA LEU A 196 12.95 -12.19 -3.50
C LEU A 196 14.43 -12.37 -3.17
N ALA A 197 14.88 -11.92 -2.00
CA ALA A 197 16.27 -12.05 -1.56
C ALA A 197 16.71 -13.50 -1.33
N ASP A 198 15.78 -14.41 -1.02
CA ASP A 198 16.08 -15.84 -0.97
C ASP A 198 16.49 -16.40 -2.35
N LEU A 199 16.23 -15.68 -3.44
CA LEU A 199 16.62 -16.03 -4.80
C LEU A 199 17.92 -15.36 -5.28
N ASP A 200 18.52 -14.47 -4.47
CA ASP A 200 19.84 -13.88 -4.73
C ASP A 200 20.93 -14.93 -4.44
N ASP A 201 21.37 -15.62 -5.49
CA ASP A 201 22.30 -16.74 -5.36
C ASP A 201 23.74 -16.26 -5.13
N ASN A 202 24.04 -15.03 -5.56
CA ASN A 202 25.40 -14.46 -5.51
C ASN A 202 25.63 -13.55 -4.29
N ASN A 203 24.56 -13.20 -3.56
CA ASN A 203 24.49 -12.34 -2.38
C ASN A 203 25.05 -10.92 -2.60
N ASP A 204 24.82 -10.33 -3.78
CA ASP A 204 25.24 -8.96 -4.10
C ASP A 204 24.20 -7.89 -3.74
N GLY A 205 23.01 -8.31 -3.27
CA GLY A 205 21.94 -7.42 -2.84
C GLY A 205 21.07 -6.90 -3.98
N VAL A 206 21.21 -7.44 -5.19
CA VAL A 206 20.28 -7.23 -6.29
C VAL A 206 19.80 -8.57 -6.84
N PHE A 207 18.56 -8.61 -7.32
CA PHE A 207 18.08 -9.72 -8.13
C PHE A 207 18.23 -9.35 -9.61
N ASP A 208 19.09 -10.05 -10.34
CA ASP A 208 19.42 -9.75 -11.74
C ASP A 208 19.74 -11.01 -12.59
N GLN A 209 20.22 -10.83 -13.82
CA GLN A 209 20.55 -11.91 -14.75
C GLN A 209 21.63 -12.90 -14.26
N ASN A 210 22.37 -12.56 -13.20
CA ASN A 210 23.37 -13.42 -12.60
C ASN A 210 22.77 -14.43 -11.61
N ASP A 211 21.48 -14.29 -11.26
CA ASP A 211 20.74 -15.23 -10.43
C ASP A 211 20.09 -16.36 -11.24
N SER A 212 20.12 -17.58 -10.70
CA SER A 212 19.72 -18.77 -11.47
C SER A 212 18.24 -18.76 -11.85
N LEU A 213 17.40 -18.09 -11.06
CA LEU A 213 15.96 -18.01 -11.24
C LEU A 213 15.49 -16.76 -12.02
N TRP A 214 16.39 -15.90 -12.49
CA TRP A 214 16.05 -14.71 -13.28
C TRP A 214 15.08 -15.00 -14.44
N ASN A 215 15.34 -16.09 -15.17
CA ASN A 215 14.53 -16.50 -16.32
C ASN A 215 13.24 -17.24 -15.97
N SER A 216 13.00 -17.52 -14.69
CA SER A 216 11.79 -18.18 -14.21
C SER A 216 10.73 -17.19 -13.73
N LEU A 217 11.12 -15.93 -13.45
CA LEU A 217 10.20 -14.92 -12.97
C LEU A 217 9.49 -14.21 -14.11
N GLU A 218 8.27 -13.77 -13.82
CA GLU A 218 7.41 -13.06 -14.75
C GLU A 218 6.85 -11.80 -14.08
N LEU A 219 6.32 -10.92 -14.91
CA LEU A 219 5.49 -9.78 -14.53
C LEU A 219 4.06 -10.14 -14.90
N TRP A 220 3.16 -10.09 -13.92
CA TRP A 220 1.73 -10.19 -14.17
C TRP A 220 1.11 -8.81 -14.24
N ILE A 221 0.70 -8.42 -15.44
CA ILE A 221 -0.03 -7.18 -15.71
C ILE A 221 -1.49 -7.56 -15.96
N ASP A 222 -2.31 -7.41 -14.92
CA ASP A 222 -3.75 -7.65 -15.00
C ASP A 222 -4.43 -6.44 -15.67
N TYR A 223 -4.68 -6.55 -16.97
CA TYR A 223 -5.20 -5.42 -17.76
C TYR A 223 -6.69 -5.21 -17.53
N ASN A 224 -7.44 -6.28 -17.27
CA ASN A 224 -8.89 -6.23 -17.12
C ASN A 224 -9.31 -6.03 -15.65
N ARG A 225 -8.40 -6.32 -14.70
CA ARG A 225 -8.54 -6.21 -13.23
C ARG A 225 -9.53 -7.20 -12.67
N ASP A 226 -9.44 -8.45 -13.09
CA ASP A 226 -10.29 -9.53 -12.58
C ASP A 226 -9.55 -10.54 -11.70
N ALA A 227 -8.25 -10.34 -11.46
CA ALA A 227 -7.37 -11.23 -10.69
C ALA A 227 -7.30 -12.66 -11.24
N ILE A 228 -7.54 -12.85 -12.55
CA ILE A 228 -7.37 -14.11 -13.25
C ILE A 228 -6.23 -13.94 -14.26
N THR A 229 -5.28 -14.85 -14.25
CA THR A 229 -4.22 -14.84 -15.27
C THR A 229 -4.79 -15.14 -16.65
N ASP A 230 -4.91 -14.10 -17.48
CA ASP A 230 -5.37 -14.21 -18.86
C ASP A 230 -4.21 -14.32 -19.88
N SER A 231 -4.57 -14.75 -21.09
CA SER A 231 -3.60 -14.81 -22.19
C SER A 231 -3.07 -13.43 -22.53
N GLY A 232 -1.75 -13.26 -22.43
CA GLY A 232 -1.06 -12.01 -22.74
C GLY A 232 -0.79 -11.12 -21.52
N GLU A 233 -1.14 -11.57 -20.31
CA GLU A 233 -0.89 -10.83 -19.07
C GLU A 233 0.41 -11.20 -18.36
N LEU A 234 0.94 -12.40 -18.63
CA LEU A 234 2.25 -12.82 -18.14
C LEU A 234 3.34 -12.44 -19.14
N HIS A 235 4.31 -11.69 -18.63
CA HIS A 235 5.48 -11.25 -19.39
C HIS A 235 6.76 -11.69 -18.67
N LYS A 236 7.66 -12.39 -19.36
CA LYS A 236 8.93 -12.80 -18.73
C LYS A 236 9.71 -11.60 -18.22
N LEU A 237 10.23 -11.71 -16.99
CA LEU A 237 11.05 -10.65 -16.38
C LEU A 237 12.26 -10.35 -17.24
N SER A 238 12.93 -11.38 -17.77
CA SER A 238 14.11 -11.25 -18.62
C SER A 238 13.84 -10.59 -19.99
N GLU A 239 12.58 -10.49 -20.41
CA GLU A 239 12.15 -9.85 -21.66
C GLU A 239 11.46 -8.49 -21.42
N SER A 240 11.26 -8.09 -20.16
CA SER A 240 10.51 -6.87 -19.78
C SER A 240 11.26 -5.56 -19.96
N GLY A 241 12.59 -5.61 -20.08
CA GLY A 241 13.45 -4.43 -20.08
C GLY A 241 13.96 -4.01 -18.70
N ILE A 242 13.56 -4.71 -17.63
CA ILE A 242 14.19 -4.59 -16.30
C ILE A 242 15.60 -5.18 -16.36
N SER A 243 16.56 -4.47 -15.76
CA SER A 243 17.96 -4.91 -15.66
C SER A 243 18.28 -5.51 -14.28
N SER A 244 17.71 -4.95 -13.22
CA SER A 244 17.91 -5.45 -11.84
C SER A 244 16.82 -4.93 -10.89
N ILE A 245 16.56 -5.66 -9.81
CA ILE A 245 15.69 -5.25 -8.70
C ILE A 245 16.56 -5.13 -7.45
N ASN A 246 16.49 -4.00 -6.73
CA ASN A 246 17.24 -3.81 -5.51
C ASN A 246 16.51 -4.49 -4.32
N LEU A 247 17.26 -5.24 -3.52
CA LEU A 247 16.73 -5.99 -2.38
C LEU A 247 16.75 -5.19 -1.07
N ALA A 248 17.56 -4.14 -0.99
CA ALA A 248 17.53 -3.22 0.14
C ALA A 248 16.29 -2.34 0.04
N TYR A 249 15.43 -2.39 1.05
CA TYR A 249 14.20 -1.61 1.10
C TYR A 249 14.19 -0.63 2.27
N LYS A 250 13.26 0.32 2.24
CA LYS A 250 12.95 1.22 3.35
C LYS A 250 11.47 1.12 3.70
N GLU A 251 11.16 1.39 4.96
CA GLU A 251 9.78 1.55 5.42
C GLU A 251 9.19 2.84 4.84
N ASN A 252 7.94 2.72 4.36
CA ASN A 252 7.15 3.82 3.82
C ASN A 252 5.85 3.98 4.63
N GLY A 253 5.13 2.87 4.85
CA GLY A 253 4.06 2.76 5.84
C GLY A 253 2.82 3.65 5.59
N PHE A 254 2.56 4.08 4.35
CA PHE A 254 1.41 4.93 4.04
C PHE A 254 0.22 4.13 3.52
N LYS A 255 -0.98 4.44 4.03
CA LYS A 255 -2.25 3.90 3.53
C LYS A 255 -2.82 4.85 2.47
N ASP A 256 -3.10 4.33 1.28
CA ASP A 256 -3.68 5.12 0.20
C ASP A 256 -5.20 5.31 0.38
N ILE A 257 -5.80 6.10 -0.53
CA ILE A 257 -7.23 6.42 -0.50
C ILE A 257 -8.14 5.20 -0.69
N ASN A 258 -7.58 4.11 -1.24
CA ASN A 258 -8.29 2.87 -1.50
C ASN A 258 -8.19 1.88 -0.31
N GLY A 259 -7.46 2.26 0.74
CA GLY A 259 -7.31 1.47 1.95
C GLY A 259 -6.17 0.45 1.89
N ASN A 260 -5.38 0.43 0.83
CA ASN A 260 -4.21 -0.44 0.68
C ASN A 260 -2.99 0.25 1.29
N VAL A 261 -2.06 -0.52 1.87
CA VAL A 261 -0.87 0.06 2.52
C VAL A 261 0.38 -0.23 1.71
N HIS A 262 1.16 0.80 1.45
CA HIS A 262 2.45 0.73 0.78
C HIS A 262 3.51 0.65 1.86
N GLY A 263 3.85 -0.55 2.30
CA GLY A 263 4.60 -0.74 3.54
C GLY A 263 6.10 -0.61 3.36
N LEU A 264 6.69 -1.33 2.40
CA LEU A 264 8.12 -1.30 2.11
C LEU A 264 8.34 -0.85 0.67
N GLU A 265 9.37 -0.05 0.40
CA GLU A 265 9.71 0.34 -0.98
C GLU A 265 11.21 0.19 -1.28
N SER A 266 11.51 -0.18 -2.53
CA SER A 266 12.83 -0.18 -3.14
C SER A 266 12.76 0.28 -4.60
N THR A 267 13.79 -0.02 -5.39
CA THR A 267 13.97 0.47 -6.75
C THR A 267 14.18 -0.64 -7.77
N VAL A 268 13.66 -0.42 -8.97
CA VAL A 268 13.88 -1.25 -10.16
C VAL A 268 14.69 -0.46 -11.17
N ASN A 269 15.79 -1.03 -11.64
CA ASN A 269 16.60 -0.44 -12.71
C ASN A 269 16.19 -1.02 -14.06
N TRP A 270 16.11 -0.17 -15.07
CA TRP A 270 15.71 -0.54 -16.43
C TRP A 270 16.90 -0.42 -17.38
N ASN A 271 16.90 -1.25 -18.44
CA ASN A 271 17.94 -1.25 -19.47
C ASN A 271 18.07 0.08 -20.23
N ASN A 272 17.04 0.92 -20.21
CA ASN A 272 17.06 2.26 -20.81
C ASN A 272 17.66 3.34 -19.88
N GLY A 273 18.08 2.97 -18.67
CA GLY A 273 18.64 3.87 -17.66
C GLY A 273 17.59 4.50 -16.72
N ASN A 274 16.31 4.21 -16.90
CA ASN A 274 15.27 4.65 -15.97
C ASN A 274 15.37 3.87 -14.65
N VAL A 275 14.86 4.49 -13.59
CA VAL A 275 14.68 3.88 -12.27
C VAL A 275 13.25 4.11 -11.83
N THR A 276 12.52 3.05 -11.54
CA THR A 276 11.15 3.11 -10.99
C THR A 276 11.09 2.44 -9.63
N LYS A 277 9.90 2.38 -9.04
CA LYS A 277 9.69 1.79 -7.72
C LYS A 277 9.26 0.33 -7.80
N ILE A 278 9.62 -0.41 -6.76
CA ILE A 278 8.96 -1.65 -6.38
C ILE A 278 8.49 -1.49 -4.93
N VAL A 279 7.26 -1.89 -4.64
CA VAL A 279 6.64 -1.70 -3.33
C VAL A 279 6.02 -3.00 -2.89
N ASP A 280 6.25 -3.32 -1.62
CA ASP A 280 5.55 -4.36 -0.90
C ASP A 280 4.19 -3.80 -0.42
N VAL A 281 3.13 -4.20 -1.10
CA VAL A 281 1.77 -3.65 -0.92
C VAL A 281 0.93 -4.62 -0.11
N TYR A 282 0.41 -4.12 1.01
CA TYR A 282 -0.50 -4.82 1.91
C TYR A 282 -1.93 -4.50 1.46
N PHE A 283 -2.56 -5.41 0.74
CA PHE A 283 -3.92 -5.16 0.24
C PHE A 283 -4.94 -5.17 1.37
N ALA A 284 -5.98 -4.36 1.21
CA ALA A 284 -7.19 -4.54 2.01
C ALA A 284 -7.89 -5.82 1.56
N VAL A 285 -7.96 -6.82 2.44
CA VAL A 285 -8.62 -8.10 2.18
C VAL A 285 -9.83 -8.26 3.11
N ASN A 286 -10.92 -8.79 2.57
CA ASN A 286 -12.15 -9.06 3.30
C ASN A 286 -12.41 -10.56 3.42
N LYS A 287 -11.84 -11.18 4.46
CA LYS A 287 -11.96 -12.62 4.74
C LYS A 287 -13.38 -13.13 4.98
N ASN A 288 -14.37 -12.24 5.11
CA ASN A 288 -15.78 -12.64 5.23
C ASN A 288 -16.52 -12.68 3.89
N ASN A 289 -15.90 -12.19 2.81
CA ASN A 289 -16.48 -12.17 1.47
C ASN A 289 -15.64 -13.08 0.57
N THR A 290 -16.03 -14.35 0.48
CA THR A 290 -15.24 -15.39 -0.16
C THR A 290 -15.98 -16.07 -1.30
N ILE A 291 -15.21 -16.63 -2.22
CA ILE A 291 -15.65 -17.61 -3.21
C ILE A 291 -14.99 -18.93 -2.85
N GLU A 292 -15.78 -19.93 -2.46
CA GLU A 292 -15.24 -21.28 -2.24
C GLU A 292 -14.92 -21.93 -3.59
N THR A 293 -13.67 -22.35 -3.75
CA THR A 293 -13.23 -23.19 -4.85
C THR A 293 -13.87 -24.57 -4.67
N VAL A 294 -14.99 -24.85 -5.34
CA VAL A 294 -15.60 -26.19 -5.33
C VAL A 294 -14.70 -27.14 -6.12
N THR A 295 -13.65 -27.66 -5.49
CA THR A 295 -13.00 -28.90 -5.95
C THR A 295 -13.94 -30.05 -5.61
N SER A 296 -14.88 -30.34 -6.51
CA SER A 296 -15.62 -31.59 -6.42
C SER A 296 -14.66 -32.74 -6.73
N HIS A 297 -14.05 -33.31 -5.69
CA HIS A 297 -13.63 -34.70 -5.75
C HIS A 297 -14.93 -35.51 -5.83
N VAL A 298 -15.33 -35.87 -7.04
CA VAL A 298 -16.34 -36.91 -7.23
C VAL A 298 -15.67 -38.22 -6.81
N ASP A 299 -15.77 -38.53 -5.52
CA ASP A 299 -15.59 -39.87 -5.02
C ASP A 299 -16.68 -40.74 -5.66
N ILE A 300 -16.35 -41.43 -6.76
CA ILE A 300 -17.19 -42.50 -7.28
C ILE A 300 -17.05 -43.69 -6.31
N VAL A 301 -17.74 -43.58 -5.17
CA VAL A 301 -17.98 -44.72 -4.28
C VAL A 301 -19.19 -45.46 -4.83
N GLY A 302 -18.92 -46.52 -5.58
CA GLY A 302 -19.93 -47.53 -5.89
C GLY A 302 -20.06 -47.86 -7.37
N VAL A 303 -19.08 -48.55 -7.95
CA VAL A 303 -19.38 -49.49 -9.04
C VAL A 303 -20.00 -50.72 -8.36
N ASN A 304 -21.31 -50.69 -8.14
CA ASN A 304 -22.05 -51.90 -7.81
C ASN A 304 -22.19 -52.70 -9.10
N GLU A 305 -21.57 -53.88 -9.13
CA GLU A 305 -21.80 -54.90 -10.14
C GLU A 305 -23.29 -55.25 -10.19
N THR A 306 -24.03 -54.70 -11.16
CA THR A 306 -25.15 -55.34 -11.87
C THR A 306 -25.85 -54.30 -12.76
N PHE A 307 -25.40 -54.15 -14.00
CA PHE A 307 -26.30 -53.81 -15.10
C PHE A 307 -25.87 -54.63 -16.33
N SER A 308 -26.28 -55.89 -16.30
CA SER A 308 -26.52 -56.66 -17.51
C SER A 308 -27.82 -56.17 -18.13
N GLU A 309 -27.83 -56.16 -19.47
CA GLU A 309 -28.97 -56.07 -20.39
C GLU A 309 -29.31 -54.71 -21.02
N ALA A 310 -29.02 -54.72 -22.33
CA ALA A 310 -29.85 -54.24 -23.44
C ALA A 310 -29.85 -52.72 -23.72
N ILE A 311 -29.26 -52.34 -24.85
CA ILE A 311 -29.97 -52.15 -26.13
C ILE A 311 -28.98 -52.40 -27.29
N LEU A 312 -29.51 -53.04 -28.32
CA LEU A 312 -28.91 -53.44 -29.61
C LEU A 312 -28.17 -52.33 -30.36
#